data_AF-A0A844X4N4-F1
#
_entry.id   AF-A0A844X4N4-F1
#
_cell.length_a   1.000
_cell.length_b   1.000
_cell.length_c   1.000
_cell.angle_alpha   90.00
_cell.angle_beta   90.00
_cell.angle_gamma   90.00
#
_symmetry.space_group_name_H-M   'P 1'
#
loop_
_entity.id
_entity.type
_entity.pdbx_description
1 polymer ?
#
loop_
_entity_poly.entity_id
_entity_poly.type
_entity_poly.pdbx_seq_one_letter_code
_entity_poly.pdbx_strand_id
1 'polypeptide(L)'
;MKKGYTEYSTGRPQEFFGPPNIWHKDRGFLLQSTDPASYHLNFPTTGANNLFFDLVIEGDATDLIWTPVTHAGITATVTPLTGCDYNQGQYDTSRNRYYNHEGCFVVYRVKLTGPSAIAQGNNDIPAPIAKPNLPQTFELVGKDSGGNEIIKYGFQLRQWFVSRAKWSVYSEQLAWCNGLGYRMPQIKDLTNAGNFFYRDEALGNVGGTPSSNSSNYTRVIGGGFLGEWGDFGKYYPGVDPISGYVWTSNTRPYDGGSRSRISRFAILSWLGEVDHQPCDSSDPSDFFCHNYYHYGVVCVTP
;
A
#
# COMPACT_ATOMS: atom_id res chain seq x y z
N MET A 1 12.17 5.54 25.51
CA MET A 1 11.43 5.64 24.23
C MET A 1 11.40 4.26 23.60
N LYS A 2 10.24 3.61 23.57
CA LYS A 2 10.08 2.29 22.96
C LYS A 2 9.93 2.50 21.45
N LYS A 3 10.85 1.95 20.65
CA LYS A 3 10.82 2.10 19.18
C LYS A 3 9.85 1.07 18.61
N GLY A 4 8.73 1.55 18.06
CA GLY A 4 7.82 0.76 17.25
C GLY A 4 8.38 0.59 15.83
N TYR A 5 8.35 -0.63 15.32
CA TYR A 5 8.71 -0.95 13.94
C TYR A 5 7.56 -1.68 13.24
N THR A 6 7.50 -1.72 11.89
CA THR A 6 6.28 -2.17 11.17
C THR A 6 6.44 -3.04 9.90
N GLU A 7 7.63 -3.52 9.50
CA GLU A 7 7.71 -4.55 8.43
C GLU A 7 9.03 -5.35 8.45
N TYR A 8 8.95 -6.67 8.28
CA TYR A 8 10.11 -7.57 8.21
C TYR A 8 10.47 -7.96 6.78
N SER A 9 11.77 -7.91 6.49
CA SER A 9 12.42 -8.14 5.19
C SER A 9 12.04 -9.47 4.51
N THR A 10 11.18 -9.33 3.52
CA THR A 10 10.90 -10.20 2.37
C THR A 10 12.04 -10.49 1.39
N GLY A 11 13.30 -10.68 1.81
CA GLY A 11 14.39 -11.13 0.91
C GLY A 11 14.58 -10.28 -0.35
N ARG A 12 14.24 -8.99 -0.29
CA ARG A 12 14.34 -8.07 -1.44
C ARG A 12 15.75 -7.49 -1.54
N PRO A 13 16.19 -7.11 -2.75
CA PRO A 13 17.39 -6.31 -2.92
C PRO A 13 17.36 -5.09 -1.99
N GLN A 14 18.53 -4.70 -1.47
CA GLN A 14 18.74 -3.52 -0.62
C GLN A 14 18.16 -2.22 -1.23
N GLU A 15 17.89 -2.24 -2.54
CA GLU A 15 17.40 -1.19 -3.40
C GLU A 15 16.02 -0.60 -3.01
N PHE A 16 15.21 -1.32 -2.22
CA PHE A 16 13.90 -0.81 -1.78
C PHE A 16 13.94 -0.12 -0.42
N PHE A 17 15.05 -0.17 0.32
CA PHE A 17 15.09 0.33 1.69
C PHE A 17 14.96 1.84 1.76
N GLY A 18 14.08 2.29 2.64
CA GLY A 18 13.93 3.71 2.97
C GLY A 18 15.19 4.30 3.58
N PRO A 19 15.23 5.64 3.68
CA PRO A 19 16.34 6.31 4.35
C PRO A 19 16.40 5.87 5.83
N PRO A 20 17.59 5.77 6.45
CA PRO A 20 17.76 5.18 7.79
C PRO A 20 16.99 5.85 8.94
N ASN A 21 16.57 7.10 8.75
CA ASN A 21 15.74 7.86 9.70
C ASN A 21 14.23 7.54 9.60
N ILE A 22 13.81 6.87 8.53
CA ILE A 22 12.44 6.43 8.30
C ILE A 22 12.33 4.91 8.34
N TRP A 23 13.34 4.18 7.87
CA TRP A 23 13.31 2.74 7.66
C TRP A 23 14.50 2.03 8.31
N HIS A 24 14.20 0.98 9.08
CA HIS A 24 15.20 0.07 9.60
C HIS A 24 15.19 -1.23 8.79
N LYS A 25 16.35 -1.62 8.22
CA LYS A 25 16.46 -2.78 7.31
C LYS A 25 15.84 -4.08 7.84
N ASP A 26 15.93 -4.31 9.15
CA ASP A 26 15.48 -5.55 9.77
C ASP A 26 14.14 -5.42 10.48
N ARG A 27 13.55 -4.22 10.56
CA ARG A 27 12.38 -3.97 11.41
C ARG A 27 11.28 -3.15 10.72
N GLY A 28 11.59 -2.43 9.65
CA GLY A 28 10.64 -1.64 8.85
C GLY A 28 10.55 -0.19 9.31
N PHE A 29 9.38 0.45 9.17
CA PHE A 29 9.26 1.88 9.47
C PHE A 29 9.48 2.19 10.94
N LEU A 30 10.28 3.22 11.19
CA LEU A 30 10.49 3.81 12.49
C LEU A 30 9.29 4.68 12.88
N LEU A 31 8.87 4.57 14.14
CA LEU A 31 7.97 5.54 14.76
C LEU A 31 8.56 6.96 14.65
N GLN A 32 7.80 7.88 14.04
CA GLN A 32 8.24 9.27 13.83
C GLN A 32 7.82 10.19 14.98
N SER A 33 6.62 9.99 15.54
CA SER A 33 6.15 10.78 16.68
C SER A 33 5.15 10.02 17.57
N THR A 34 5.18 10.31 18.87
CA THR A 34 4.14 9.89 19.83
C THR A 34 3.12 10.99 20.13
N ASP A 35 3.33 12.20 19.64
CA ASP A 35 2.40 13.32 19.78
C ASP A 35 1.20 13.15 18.83
N PRO A 36 -0.04 13.11 19.34
CA PRO A 36 -1.25 12.99 18.52
C PRO A 36 -1.36 14.02 17.39
N ALA A 37 -0.87 15.25 17.58
CA ALA A 37 -0.87 16.28 16.54
C ALA A 37 0.02 15.90 15.33
N SER A 38 0.99 15.01 15.55
CA SER A 38 2.01 14.60 14.58
C SER A 38 1.83 13.15 14.08
N TYR A 39 0.72 12.48 14.41
CA TYR A 39 0.45 11.10 13.92
C TYR A 39 0.35 10.99 12.40
N HIS A 40 0.14 12.10 11.70
CA HIS A 40 0.20 12.16 10.25
C HIS A 40 1.59 11.89 9.66
N LEU A 41 2.65 11.89 10.48
CA LEU A 41 4.02 11.52 10.09
C LEU A 41 4.30 10.03 10.25
N ASN A 42 3.47 9.29 10.98
CA ASN A 42 3.66 7.87 11.21
C ASN A 42 3.07 7.05 10.06
N PHE A 43 3.70 5.92 9.77
CA PHE A 43 3.11 4.87 8.96
C PHE A 43 1.89 4.28 9.70
N PRO A 44 0.84 3.81 8.99
CA PRO A 44 0.56 4.06 7.59
C PRO A 44 -0.21 5.37 7.35
N THR A 45 -0.04 5.96 6.16
CA THR A 45 -0.91 7.04 5.64
C THR A 45 -1.89 6.55 4.57
N THR A 46 -1.71 5.34 4.07
CA THR A 46 -2.59 4.68 3.11
C THR A 46 -3.13 3.37 3.70
N GLY A 47 -4.29 2.90 3.25
CA GLY A 47 -4.85 1.63 3.76
C GLY A 47 -5.72 0.91 2.75
N ALA A 48 -5.97 -0.36 3.00
CA ALA A 48 -6.91 -1.21 2.28
C ALA A 48 -7.43 -2.30 3.22
N ASN A 49 -8.56 -2.91 2.85
CA ASN A 49 -9.15 -3.96 3.67
C ASN A 49 -8.22 -5.18 3.77
N ASN A 50 -8.02 -5.70 4.98
CA ASN A 50 -7.13 -6.80 5.33
C ASN A 50 -5.62 -6.51 5.27
N LEU A 51 -5.20 -5.27 5.03
CA LEU A 51 -3.79 -4.90 5.29
C LEU A 51 -3.50 -4.99 6.79
N PHE A 52 -2.25 -5.34 7.10
CA PHE A 52 -1.80 -5.38 8.47
C PHE A 52 -0.33 -4.99 8.57
N PHE A 53 0.08 -4.53 9.73
CA PHE A 53 1.47 -4.32 10.08
C PHE A 53 1.71 -4.76 11.52
N ASP A 54 2.96 -5.05 11.84
CA ASP A 54 3.31 -5.66 13.11
C ASP A 54 4.09 -4.66 13.96
N LEU A 55 3.51 -4.20 15.08
CA LEU A 55 4.17 -3.36 16.06
C LEU A 55 5.18 -4.19 16.86
N VAL A 56 6.46 -3.88 16.70
CA VAL A 56 7.54 -4.42 17.54
C VAL A 56 7.71 -3.54 18.77
N ILE A 57 7.54 -4.09 19.96
CA ILE A 57 7.70 -3.37 21.23
C ILE A 57 8.92 -3.90 21.98
N GLU A 58 9.83 -2.99 22.34
CA GLU A 58 10.97 -3.30 23.19
C GLU A 58 10.60 -3.21 24.69
N GLY A 59 11.08 -4.17 25.46
CA GLY A 59 10.83 -4.31 26.90
C GLY A 59 9.64 -5.21 27.24
N ASP A 60 9.30 -5.27 28.53
CA ASP A 60 8.19 -6.08 29.01
C ASP A 60 6.85 -5.41 28.66
N ALA A 61 6.07 -6.10 27.83
CA ALA A 61 4.82 -5.62 27.25
C ALA A 61 3.94 -6.79 26.76
N THR A 62 4.12 -8.00 27.28
CA THR A 62 3.49 -9.23 26.75
C THR A 62 1.98 -9.30 26.97
N ASP A 63 1.47 -8.63 28.01
CA ASP A 63 0.08 -8.75 28.47
C ASP A 63 -0.75 -7.49 28.23
N LEU A 64 -0.41 -6.72 27.18
CA LEU A 64 -1.19 -5.54 26.82
C LEU A 64 -2.55 -5.92 26.24
N ILE A 65 -3.58 -5.28 26.76
CA ILE A 65 -4.97 -5.34 26.30
C ILE A 65 -5.21 -4.17 25.37
N TRP A 66 -5.77 -4.44 24.20
CA TRP A 66 -6.05 -3.46 23.16
C TRP A 66 -7.53 -3.47 22.80
N THR A 67 -8.14 -2.30 22.72
CA THR A 67 -9.51 -2.15 22.22
C THR A 67 -9.46 -1.77 20.73
N PRO A 68 -10.25 -2.40 19.85
CA PRO A 68 -10.34 -1.97 18.46
C PRO A 68 -10.82 -0.53 18.33
N VAL A 69 -10.25 0.21 17.38
CA VAL A 69 -10.60 1.61 17.10
C VAL A 69 -11.27 1.69 15.74
N THR A 70 -12.45 2.31 15.68
CA THR A 70 -13.22 2.42 14.44
C THR A 70 -13.55 3.86 14.10
N HIS A 71 -13.15 4.31 12.91
CA HIS A 71 -13.44 5.64 12.37
C HIS A 71 -13.82 5.52 10.89
N ALA A 72 -14.86 6.24 10.47
CA ALA A 72 -15.32 6.30 9.08
C ALA A 72 -15.49 4.92 8.39
N GLY A 73 -15.93 3.90 9.13
CA GLY A 73 -16.12 2.54 8.60
C GLY A 73 -14.84 1.70 8.45
N ILE A 74 -13.70 2.20 8.94
CA ILE A 74 -12.44 1.46 9.04
C ILE A 74 -12.19 1.12 10.51
N THR A 75 -11.88 -0.14 10.79
CA THR A 75 -11.51 -0.67 12.10
C THR A 75 -10.06 -1.10 12.11
N ALA A 76 -9.29 -0.60 13.07
CA ALA A 76 -7.96 -1.09 13.40
C ALA A 76 -8.06 -2.03 14.62
N THR A 77 -7.69 -3.29 14.44
CA THR A 77 -7.70 -4.31 15.49
C THR A 77 -6.28 -4.72 15.80
N VAL A 78 -5.92 -4.77 17.09
CA VAL A 78 -4.59 -5.18 17.55
C VAL A 78 -4.69 -6.58 18.16
N THR A 79 -3.86 -7.50 17.68
CA THR A 79 -3.79 -8.88 18.19
C THR A 79 -2.36 -9.26 18.54
N PRO A 80 -2.11 -9.90 19.69
CA PRO A 80 -0.78 -10.41 20.00
C PRO A 80 -0.39 -11.49 18.99
N LEU A 81 0.84 -11.40 18.47
CA LEU A 81 1.45 -12.49 17.74
C LEU A 81 2.29 -13.30 18.72
N THR A 82 1.83 -14.51 19.05
CA THR A 82 2.58 -15.42 19.92
C THR A 82 3.85 -15.90 19.20
N GLY A 83 5.02 -15.48 19.69
CA GLY A 83 6.29 -16.05 19.28
C GLY A 83 7.49 -15.18 19.63
N CYS A 84 8.18 -15.55 20.71
CA CYS A 84 9.64 -15.45 20.69
C CYS A 84 10.12 -16.53 19.71
N ASP A 85 10.60 -16.15 18.52
CA ASP A 85 11.39 -17.09 17.74
C ASP A 85 12.87 -16.84 18.06
N TYR A 86 13.47 -17.80 18.76
CA TYR A 86 14.89 -17.78 19.12
C TYR A 86 15.79 -18.22 17.96
N ASN A 87 15.22 -18.66 16.83
CA ASN A 87 15.98 -19.14 15.69
C ASN A 87 16.28 -18.00 14.72
N GLN A 88 17.38 -17.29 15.01
CA GLN A 88 18.01 -16.39 14.04
C GLN A 88 18.29 -17.16 12.73
N GLY A 89 17.81 -16.63 11.61
CA GLY A 89 18.04 -17.17 10.27
C GLY A 89 17.01 -18.17 9.76
N GLN A 90 15.89 -18.43 10.46
CA GLN A 90 14.81 -19.29 9.95
C GLN A 90 13.66 -18.51 9.30
N TYR A 91 13.15 -19.07 8.20
CA TYR A 91 11.94 -18.63 7.54
C TYR A 91 10.74 -19.48 7.99
N ASP A 92 9.81 -18.87 8.70
CA ASP A 92 8.53 -19.48 9.06
C ASP A 92 7.56 -19.33 7.89
N THR A 93 7.41 -20.42 7.15
CA THR A 93 6.51 -20.54 6.00
C THR A 93 5.02 -20.44 6.39
N SER A 94 4.65 -20.84 7.61
CA SER A 94 3.27 -20.78 8.09
C SER A 94 2.81 -19.35 8.35
N ARG A 95 3.76 -18.47 8.68
CA ARG A 95 3.53 -17.04 8.94
C ARG A 95 4.13 -16.12 7.89
N ASN A 96 4.78 -16.67 6.87
CA ASN A 96 5.48 -15.97 5.80
C ASN A 96 6.51 -14.95 6.35
N ARG A 97 7.32 -15.37 7.33
CA ARG A 97 8.23 -14.49 8.11
C ARG A 97 9.67 -14.97 8.09
N TYR A 98 10.63 -14.05 8.03
CA TYR A 98 12.07 -14.33 8.20
C TYR A 98 12.56 -13.74 9.52
N TYR A 99 13.10 -14.55 10.43
CA TYR A 99 13.58 -14.10 11.74
C TYR A 99 15.08 -13.78 11.68
N ASN A 100 15.46 -12.53 11.43
CA ASN A 100 16.88 -12.10 11.37
C ASN A 100 17.35 -11.39 12.64
N HIS A 101 16.89 -11.83 13.81
CA HIS A 101 17.15 -11.12 15.05
C HIS A 101 17.79 -11.96 16.15
N GLU A 102 18.63 -11.30 16.94
CA GLU A 102 19.00 -11.75 18.28
C GLU A 102 17.97 -11.18 19.27
N GLY A 103 17.28 -12.06 20.00
CA GLY A 103 16.40 -11.69 21.13
C GLY A 103 14.89 -11.88 20.89
N CYS A 104 14.14 -11.96 21.99
CA CYS A 104 12.67 -12.00 21.95
C CYS A 104 12.08 -10.58 21.95
N PHE A 105 11.20 -10.30 21.00
CA PHE A 105 10.41 -9.07 20.95
C PHE A 105 8.94 -9.38 21.17
N VAL A 106 8.22 -8.46 21.81
CA VAL A 106 6.77 -8.52 21.85
C VAL A 106 6.23 -7.91 20.56
N VAL A 107 5.43 -8.69 19.83
CA VAL A 107 4.90 -8.28 18.53
C VAL A 107 3.37 -8.26 18.57
N TYR A 108 2.79 -7.14 18.17
CA TYR A 108 1.34 -6.97 18.05
C TYR A 108 0.97 -6.64 16.61
N ARG A 109 0.13 -7.47 15.99
CA ARG A 109 -0.39 -7.20 14.65
C ARG A 109 -1.53 -6.22 14.70
N VAL A 110 -1.41 -5.12 13.99
CA VAL A 110 -2.49 -4.18 13.69
C VAL A 110 -3.07 -4.55 12.34
N LYS A 111 -4.33 -4.97 12.31
CA LYS A 111 -5.07 -5.28 11.07
C LYS A 111 -6.10 -4.19 10.79
N LEU A 112 -6.10 -3.68 9.56
CA LEU A 112 -7.09 -2.76 9.04
C LEU A 112 -8.21 -3.54 8.36
N THR A 113 -9.46 -3.28 8.76
CA THR A 113 -10.67 -3.82 8.13
C THR A 113 -11.57 -2.65 7.75
N GLY A 114 -12.18 -2.67 6.57
CA GLY A 114 -12.98 -1.56 6.10
C GLY A 114 -13.68 -1.86 4.78
N PRO A 115 -14.12 -0.82 4.04
CA PRO A 115 -14.80 -1.02 2.77
C PRO A 115 -13.95 -1.82 1.78
N SER A 116 -14.59 -2.76 1.10
CA SER A 116 -13.94 -3.76 0.26
C SER A 116 -14.82 -4.13 -0.93
N ALA A 117 -14.20 -4.42 -2.07
CA ALA A 117 -14.88 -4.92 -3.27
C ALA A 117 -14.61 -6.41 -3.53
N ILE A 118 -13.94 -7.14 -2.61
CA ILE A 118 -13.58 -8.56 -2.80
C ILE A 118 -14.79 -9.40 -3.24
N ALA A 119 -15.95 -9.20 -2.61
CA ALA A 119 -17.18 -9.96 -2.92
C ALA A 119 -17.72 -9.75 -4.35
N GLN A 120 -17.30 -8.66 -5.02
CA GLN A 120 -17.73 -8.30 -6.36
C GLN A 120 -16.57 -8.07 -7.33
N GLY A 121 -15.36 -8.53 -7.00
CA GLY A 121 -14.16 -8.34 -7.82
C GLY A 121 -14.28 -8.91 -9.24
N ASN A 122 -15.08 -9.98 -9.40
CA ASN A 122 -15.35 -10.60 -10.69
C ASN A 122 -16.58 -10.03 -11.43
N ASN A 123 -17.33 -9.12 -10.82
CA ASN A 123 -18.48 -8.47 -11.44
C ASN A 123 -18.02 -7.18 -12.15
N ASP A 124 -18.26 -7.09 -13.45
CA ASP A 124 -17.88 -5.92 -14.26
C ASP A 124 -18.77 -4.70 -14.04
N ILE A 125 -19.95 -4.90 -13.44
CA ILE A 125 -20.88 -3.83 -13.09
C ILE A 125 -21.03 -3.83 -11.56
N PRO A 126 -20.02 -3.34 -10.83
CA PRO A 126 -20.05 -3.39 -9.37
C PRO A 126 -21.11 -2.43 -8.82
N ALA A 127 -21.64 -2.77 -7.66
CA ALA A 127 -22.42 -1.84 -6.86
C ALA A 127 -21.48 -0.90 -6.09
N PRO A 128 -21.88 0.37 -5.86
CA PRO A 128 -21.13 1.28 -5.01
C PRO A 128 -20.84 0.70 -3.63
N ILE A 129 -19.64 0.96 -3.10
CA ILE A 129 -19.26 0.60 -1.74
C ILE A 129 -19.04 1.85 -0.89
N ALA A 130 -19.06 1.69 0.43
CA ALA A 130 -18.82 2.80 1.34
C ALA A 130 -17.45 3.44 1.09
N LYS A 131 -17.39 4.77 1.14
CA LYS A 131 -16.16 5.55 0.98
C LYS A 131 -15.80 6.17 2.31
N PRO A 132 -14.69 5.77 2.94
CA PRO A 132 -14.26 6.38 4.19
C PRO A 132 -14.01 7.88 3.98
N ASN A 133 -14.53 8.71 4.88
CA ASN A 133 -14.23 10.14 4.89
C ASN A 133 -12.85 10.37 5.51
N LEU A 134 -11.81 10.50 4.67
CA LEU A 134 -10.42 10.68 5.08
C LEU A 134 -9.97 12.15 4.93
N PRO A 135 -9.02 12.64 5.75
CA PRO A 135 -8.16 11.88 6.67
C PRO A 135 -8.83 11.49 8.00
N GLN A 136 -8.41 10.36 8.57
CA GLN A 136 -8.81 9.90 9.91
C GLN A 136 -7.59 9.50 10.73
N THR A 137 -7.52 10.01 11.96
CA THR A 137 -6.46 9.68 12.92
C THR A 137 -6.91 8.52 13.79
N PHE A 138 -6.05 7.50 13.92
CA PHE A 138 -6.24 6.35 14.80
C PHE A 138 -5.22 6.42 15.93
N GLU A 139 -5.65 6.21 17.18
CA GLU A 139 -4.76 6.06 18.34
C GLU A 139 -5.03 4.71 18.99
N LEU A 140 -4.06 3.81 18.89
CA LEU A 140 -4.09 2.49 19.52
C LEU A 140 -3.42 2.60 20.89
N VAL A 141 -4.15 2.24 21.94
CA VAL A 141 -3.67 2.31 23.32
C VAL A 141 -3.56 0.90 23.90
N GLY A 142 -2.34 0.50 24.25
CA GLY A 142 -2.07 -0.76 24.94
C GLY A 142 -2.15 -0.54 26.44
N LYS A 143 -3.09 -1.22 27.10
CA LYS A 143 -3.35 -1.09 28.54
C LYS A 143 -2.92 -2.33 29.31
N ASP A 144 -2.52 -2.16 30.56
CA ASP A 144 -2.33 -3.29 31.47
C ASP A 144 -3.68 -3.84 31.98
N SER A 145 -3.62 -4.90 32.80
CA SER A 145 -4.81 -5.50 33.43
C SER A 145 -5.53 -4.56 34.42
N GLY A 146 -4.85 -3.53 34.92
CA GLY A 146 -5.42 -2.47 35.76
C GLY A 146 -6.10 -1.36 34.95
N GLY A 147 -6.00 -1.38 33.62
CA GLY A 147 -6.54 -0.36 32.73
C GLY A 147 -5.62 0.87 32.55
N ASN A 148 -4.39 0.83 33.06
CA ASN A 148 -3.42 1.91 32.89
C ASN A 148 -2.88 1.91 31.45
N GLU A 149 -2.72 3.09 30.87
CA GLU A 149 -2.15 3.25 29.53
C GLU A 149 -0.63 3.04 29.58
N ILE A 150 -0.13 1.98 28.94
CA ILE A 150 1.30 1.63 28.96
C ILE A 150 2.00 2.13 27.70
N ILE A 151 1.33 2.07 26.55
CA ILE A 151 1.88 2.49 25.26
C ILE A 151 0.79 3.02 24.33
N LYS A 152 1.17 3.96 23.47
CA LYS A 152 0.34 4.48 22.40
C LYS A 152 1.04 4.36 21.06
N TYR A 153 0.28 4.03 20.04
CA TYR A 153 0.70 4.12 18.66
C TYR A 153 -0.42 4.74 17.85
N GLY A 154 -0.13 5.83 17.16
CA GLY A 154 -1.13 6.47 16.30
C GLY A 154 -0.61 6.82 14.93
N PHE A 155 -1.54 6.85 13.99
CA PHE A 155 -1.29 7.08 12.56
C PHE A 155 -2.50 7.79 11.96
N GLN A 156 -2.34 8.37 10.77
CA GLN A 156 -3.44 9.03 10.07
C GLN A 156 -3.58 8.48 8.66
N LEU A 157 -4.69 7.79 8.40
CA LEU A 157 -5.04 7.36 7.05
C LEU A 157 -5.56 8.55 6.26
N ARG A 158 -5.05 8.72 5.04
CA ARG A 158 -5.38 9.79 4.09
C ARG A 158 -6.00 9.24 2.81
N GLN A 159 -5.66 8.01 2.44
CA GLN A 159 -6.20 7.34 1.25
C GLN A 159 -6.60 5.90 1.57
N TRP A 160 -7.70 5.45 0.96
CA TRP A 160 -8.16 4.07 1.04
C TRP A 160 -8.24 3.44 -0.34
N PHE A 161 -7.67 2.24 -0.46
CA PHE A 161 -7.53 1.52 -1.72
C PHE A 161 -8.39 0.26 -1.74
N VAL A 162 -8.86 -0.09 -2.93
CA VAL A 162 -9.65 -1.29 -3.21
C VAL A 162 -9.22 -1.87 -4.54
N SER A 163 -8.93 -3.16 -4.56
CA SER A 163 -8.43 -3.90 -5.74
C SER A 163 -9.45 -4.92 -6.24
N ARG A 164 -9.23 -5.39 -7.49
CA ARG A 164 -9.75 -6.67 -7.96
C ARG A 164 -8.68 -7.51 -8.66
N ALA A 165 -8.73 -8.83 -8.50
CA ALA A 165 -7.82 -9.74 -9.18
C ALA A 165 -8.07 -9.88 -10.70
N LYS A 166 -9.24 -9.50 -11.21
CA LYS A 166 -9.58 -9.63 -12.64
C LYS A 166 -8.75 -8.66 -13.50
N TRP A 167 -8.07 -9.19 -14.51
CA TRP A 167 -7.34 -8.41 -15.50
C TRP A 167 -8.28 -7.98 -16.62
N SER A 168 -8.20 -6.71 -16.99
CA SER A 168 -8.95 -6.19 -18.12
C SER A 168 -8.30 -4.95 -18.75
N VAL A 169 -8.87 -4.52 -19.87
CA VAL A 169 -8.52 -3.29 -20.57
C VAL A 169 -8.84 -2.06 -19.70
N TYR A 170 -8.18 -0.95 -20.02
CA TYR A 170 -8.28 0.27 -19.22
C TYR A 170 -9.72 0.77 -19.05
N SER A 171 -10.52 0.78 -20.12
CA SER A 171 -11.90 1.29 -20.11
C SER A 171 -12.81 0.52 -19.14
N GLU A 172 -12.70 -0.80 -19.11
CA GLU A 172 -13.44 -1.66 -18.17
C GLU A 172 -12.97 -1.47 -16.73
N GLN A 173 -11.65 -1.33 -16.52
CA GLN A 173 -11.09 -1.07 -15.19
C GLN A 173 -11.50 0.30 -14.66
N LEU A 174 -11.56 1.32 -15.54
CA LEU A 174 -12.06 2.65 -15.23
C LEU A 174 -13.54 2.63 -14.88
N ALA A 175 -14.36 1.96 -15.70
CA ALA A 175 -15.79 1.78 -15.43
C ALA A 175 -16.01 1.07 -14.08
N TRP A 176 -15.20 0.06 -13.77
CA TRP A 176 -15.27 -0.67 -12.51
C TRP A 176 -14.94 0.22 -11.30
N CYS A 177 -13.83 0.96 -11.31
CA CYS A 177 -13.51 1.90 -10.23
C CYS A 177 -14.62 2.94 -10.02
N ASN A 178 -15.12 3.51 -11.11
CA ASN A 178 -16.19 4.51 -11.07
C ASN A 178 -17.51 3.92 -10.55
N GLY A 179 -17.84 2.67 -10.90
CA GLY A 179 -19.02 1.95 -10.42
C GLY A 179 -19.00 1.70 -8.91
N LEU A 180 -17.81 1.50 -8.32
CA LEU A 180 -17.63 1.47 -6.86
C LEU A 180 -17.82 2.84 -6.19
N GLY A 181 -17.79 3.93 -6.98
CA GLY A 181 -17.73 5.31 -6.50
C GLY A 181 -16.30 5.80 -6.21
N TYR A 182 -15.28 5.02 -6.57
CA TYR A 182 -13.86 5.29 -6.43
C TYR A 182 -13.32 5.87 -7.75
N ARG A 183 -12.03 6.24 -7.77
CA ARG A 183 -11.36 6.67 -9.00
C ARG A 183 -10.20 5.75 -9.35
N MET A 184 -9.83 5.78 -10.64
CA MET A 184 -8.58 5.23 -11.12
C MET A 184 -7.41 5.96 -10.44
N PRO A 185 -6.36 5.26 -9.98
CA PRO A 185 -5.22 5.88 -9.32
C PRO A 185 -4.33 6.59 -10.34
N GLN A 186 -3.60 7.59 -9.87
CA GLN A 186 -2.47 8.18 -10.58
C GLN A 186 -1.18 7.45 -10.21
N ILE A 187 -0.10 7.66 -10.97
CA ILE A 187 1.24 7.12 -10.67
C ILE A 187 1.62 7.42 -9.21
N LYS A 188 1.46 8.68 -8.78
CA LYS A 188 1.76 9.14 -7.42
C LYS A 188 0.93 8.53 -6.30
N ASP A 189 -0.24 7.98 -6.60
CA ASP A 189 -1.05 7.28 -5.60
C ASP A 189 -0.46 5.89 -5.30
N LEU A 190 0.24 5.29 -6.27
CA LEU A 190 0.70 3.90 -6.19
C LEU A 190 2.19 3.77 -5.87
N THR A 191 3.06 4.62 -6.42
CA THR A 191 4.52 4.45 -6.30
C THR A 191 5.21 5.79 -6.15
N ASN A 192 6.36 5.81 -5.47
CA ASN A 192 7.29 6.93 -5.43
C ASN A 192 8.51 6.75 -6.35
N ALA A 193 8.48 5.82 -7.30
CA ALA A 193 9.52 5.72 -8.33
C ALA A 193 9.79 7.10 -8.95
N GLY A 194 11.05 7.53 -8.91
CA GLY A 194 11.44 8.87 -9.35
C GLY A 194 12.16 8.88 -10.68
N ASN A 195 12.61 7.72 -11.17
CA ASN A 195 13.38 7.62 -12.40
C ASN A 195 12.75 6.62 -13.38
N PHE A 196 11.88 7.09 -14.25
CA PHE A 196 11.24 6.25 -15.27
C PHE A 196 11.11 6.99 -16.60
N PHE A 197 11.01 6.21 -17.68
CA PHE A 197 10.83 6.78 -19.01
C PHE A 197 9.55 7.61 -19.08
N TYR A 198 9.64 8.78 -19.71
CA TYR A 198 8.52 9.73 -19.88
C TYR A 198 7.97 10.33 -18.58
N ARG A 199 8.81 10.39 -17.54
CA ARG A 199 8.59 11.30 -16.41
C ARG A 199 8.44 12.73 -16.92
N ASP A 200 7.34 13.37 -16.57
CA ASP A 200 7.03 14.73 -16.97
C ASP A 200 6.21 15.40 -15.86
N GLU A 201 6.83 16.36 -15.16
CA GLU A 201 6.20 17.10 -14.07
C GLU A 201 5.04 17.97 -14.55
N ALA A 202 5.14 18.53 -15.76
CA ALA A 202 4.12 19.41 -16.32
C ALA A 202 2.82 18.63 -16.63
N LEU A 203 2.96 17.35 -17.00
CA LEU A 203 1.83 16.44 -17.21
C LEU A 203 1.40 15.69 -15.94
N GLY A 204 2.07 15.92 -14.81
CA GLY A 204 1.82 15.19 -13.56
C GLY A 204 2.21 13.71 -13.62
N ASN A 205 3.06 13.32 -14.58
CA ASN A 205 3.63 11.98 -14.71
C ASN A 205 4.84 11.86 -13.78
N VAL A 206 4.53 11.82 -12.49
CA VAL A 206 5.50 11.77 -11.38
C VAL A 206 5.07 10.73 -10.34
N GLY A 207 6.06 10.16 -9.65
CA GLY A 207 5.83 9.37 -8.45
C GLY A 207 5.37 10.20 -7.25
N GLY A 208 4.94 9.50 -6.21
CA GLY A 208 4.62 10.05 -4.90
C GLY A 208 5.83 10.68 -4.22
N THR A 209 5.57 11.53 -3.23
CA THR A 209 6.60 12.23 -2.46
C THR A 209 6.61 11.71 -1.02
N PRO A 210 7.77 11.34 -0.44
CA PRO A 210 9.13 11.52 -0.96
C PRO A 210 9.47 10.63 -2.17
N SER A 211 10.11 11.21 -3.19
CA SER A 211 10.51 10.50 -4.41
C SER A 211 11.70 9.58 -4.15
N SER A 212 11.67 8.38 -4.75
CA SER A 212 12.81 7.49 -4.92
C SER A 212 13.80 8.07 -5.92
N ASN A 213 15.08 7.70 -5.81
CA ASN A 213 16.11 8.00 -6.82
C ASN A 213 16.23 6.88 -7.87
N SER A 214 15.44 5.82 -7.73
CA SER A 214 15.43 4.63 -8.59
C SER A 214 14.18 4.59 -9.47
N SER A 215 14.19 3.68 -10.45
CA SER A 215 13.01 3.29 -11.23
C SER A 215 11.98 2.51 -10.43
N ASN A 216 12.38 2.00 -9.27
CA ASN A 216 11.54 1.27 -8.34
C ASN A 216 11.09 2.16 -7.17
N TYR A 217 10.04 1.73 -6.47
CA TYR A 217 9.65 2.39 -5.22
C TYR A 217 10.76 2.25 -4.17
N THR A 218 10.79 3.18 -3.22
CA THR A 218 11.59 3.07 -2.00
C THR A 218 10.65 3.17 -0.80
N ARG A 219 10.90 2.39 0.27
CA ARG A 219 10.03 2.35 1.45
C ARG A 219 10.05 3.66 2.22
N VAL A 220 9.05 4.51 1.98
CA VAL A 220 8.90 5.82 2.62
C VAL A 220 7.44 6.05 3.00
N ILE A 221 7.24 6.87 4.04
CA ILE A 221 5.91 7.28 4.49
C ILE A 221 5.41 8.40 3.58
N GLY A 222 4.20 8.26 3.01
CA GLY A 222 3.62 9.21 2.06
C GLY A 222 4.00 8.99 0.59
N GLY A 223 4.86 8.02 0.28
CA GLY A 223 5.33 7.73 -1.08
C GLY A 223 4.33 7.01 -2.00
N GLY A 224 3.04 7.01 -1.66
CA GLY A 224 2.03 6.20 -2.32
C GLY A 224 1.99 4.76 -1.80
N PHE A 225 1.01 3.99 -2.30
CA PHE A 225 0.62 2.70 -1.74
C PHE A 225 1.77 1.68 -1.64
N LEU A 226 2.56 1.50 -2.70
CA LEU A 226 3.69 0.57 -2.74
C LEU A 226 4.90 1.09 -1.97
N GLY A 227 5.09 2.41 -1.89
CA GLY A 227 6.11 3.00 -1.02
C GLY A 227 5.85 2.70 0.45
N GLU A 228 4.59 2.59 0.85
CA GLU A 228 4.20 2.26 2.22
C GLU A 228 4.02 0.77 2.47
N TRP A 229 3.44 -0.01 1.57
CA TRP A 229 3.06 -1.40 1.82
C TRP A 229 3.89 -2.43 1.03
N GLY A 230 4.66 -1.97 0.04
CA GLY A 230 5.44 -2.82 -0.85
C GLY A 230 4.58 -3.73 -1.71
N ASP A 231 5.13 -4.90 -2.06
CA ASP A 231 4.40 -5.92 -2.82
C ASP A 231 3.28 -6.52 -2.01
N PHE A 232 2.11 -5.95 -2.20
CA PHE A 232 0.95 -6.38 -1.46
C PHE A 232 0.40 -7.73 -1.96
N GLY A 233 0.67 -8.10 -3.22
CA GLY A 233 0.18 -9.33 -3.83
C GLY A 233 0.75 -10.60 -3.19
N LYS A 234 2.03 -10.56 -2.77
CA LYS A 234 2.68 -11.68 -2.08
C LYS A 234 2.42 -11.71 -0.56
N TYR A 235 2.37 -10.56 0.09
CA TYR A 235 2.35 -10.49 1.57
C TYR A 235 0.95 -10.40 2.18
N TYR A 236 -0.05 -9.95 1.42
CA TYR A 236 -1.41 -9.76 1.92
C TYR A 236 -2.42 -10.54 1.08
N PRO A 237 -2.48 -11.88 1.21
CA PRO A 237 -3.41 -12.71 0.42
C PRO A 237 -4.89 -12.34 0.64
N GLY A 238 -5.21 -11.64 1.74
CA GLY A 238 -6.55 -11.16 2.05
C GLY A 238 -6.98 -9.85 1.37
N VAL A 239 -6.11 -9.16 0.62
CA VAL A 239 -6.35 -7.82 0.04
C VAL A 239 -6.88 -7.89 -1.41
N ASP A 240 -7.28 -9.07 -1.87
CA ASP A 240 -7.47 -9.42 -3.30
C ASP A 240 -6.15 -9.30 -4.07
N PRO A 241 -5.39 -10.41 -4.21
CA PRO A 241 -4.02 -10.35 -4.68
C PRO A 241 -3.96 -9.93 -6.16
N ILE A 242 -3.28 -8.81 -6.43
CA ILE A 242 -2.88 -8.44 -7.78
C ILE A 242 -1.39 -8.71 -7.94
N SER A 243 -1.08 -9.73 -8.72
CA SER A 243 0.27 -9.96 -9.25
C SER A 243 0.31 -9.42 -10.66
N GLY A 244 1.21 -8.50 -10.98
CA GLY A 244 1.40 -7.97 -12.33
C GLY A 244 1.29 -6.45 -12.42
N TYR A 245 1.02 -5.95 -13.61
CA TYR A 245 0.81 -4.53 -13.83
C TYR A 245 -0.59 -4.10 -13.38
N VAL A 246 -0.68 -2.85 -12.91
CA VAL A 246 -1.95 -2.18 -12.60
C VAL A 246 -2.06 -0.87 -13.36
N TRP A 247 -3.26 -0.58 -13.85
CA TRP A 247 -3.52 0.66 -14.59
C TRP A 247 -3.39 1.91 -13.73
N THR A 248 -3.01 3.00 -14.39
CA THR A 248 -3.14 4.37 -13.85
C THR A 248 -3.96 5.24 -14.81
N SER A 249 -4.48 6.36 -14.32
CA SER A 249 -5.15 7.36 -15.15
C SER A 249 -4.18 8.26 -15.91
N ASN A 250 -2.88 8.21 -15.61
CA ASN A 250 -1.86 9.05 -16.24
C ASN A 250 -1.75 8.74 -17.74
N THR A 251 -1.56 9.78 -18.53
CA THR A 251 -1.43 9.69 -19.98
C THR A 251 -0.27 10.53 -20.49
N ARG A 252 0.20 10.21 -21.68
CA ARG A 252 1.07 11.08 -22.47
C ARG A 252 0.68 11.02 -23.95
N PRO A 253 1.01 12.04 -24.75
CA PRO A 253 0.97 11.94 -26.19
C PRO A 253 1.82 10.76 -26.67
N TYR A 254 1.30 9.98 -27.61
CA TYR A 254 2.07 8.90 -28.23
C TYR A 254 2.85 9.42 -29.43
N ASP A 255 4.18 9.33 -29.34
CA ASP A 255 5.11 9.74 -30.40
C ASP A 255 5.26 8.62 -31.44
N GLY A 256 4.20 8.34 -32.19
CA GLY A 256 4.20 7.27 -33.18
C GLY A 256 3.04 7.34 -34.17
N GLY A 257 3.30 7.92 -35.35
CA GLY A 257 2.38 7.90 -36.49
C GLY A 257 1.69 9.23 -36.78
N SER A 258 0.81 9.24 -37.80
CA SER A 258 0.10 10.43 -38.29
C SER A 258 -1.20 10.76 -37.54
N ARG A 259 -1.58 9.97 -36.52
CA ARG A 259 -2.82 10.13 -35.73
C ARG A 259 -2.49 10.56 -34.30
N SER A 260 -3.35 11.41 -33.72
CA SER A 260 -3.30 11.73 -32.29
C SER A 260 -3.69 10.50 -31.47
N ARG A 261 -2.74 9.97 -30.70
CA ARG A 261 -2.87 8.77 -29.87
C ARG A 261 -2.40 9.09 -28.45
N ILE A 262 -2.93 8.38 -27.46
CA ILE A 262 -2.52 8.54 -26.06
C ILE A 262 -1.90 7.24 -25.55
N SER A 263 -0.77 7.34 -24.87
CA SER A 263 -0.19 6.23 -24.10
C SER A 263 -0.64 6.36 -22.66
N ARG A 264 -0.85 5.22 -21.98
CA ARG A 264 -1.21 5.18 -20.55
C ARG A 264 -0.10 4.53 -19.76
N PHE A 265 0.04 4.92 -18.49
CA PHE A 265 1.01 4.32 -17.59
C PHE A 265 0.41 3.16 -16.81
N ALA A 266 1.24 2.16 -16.53
CA ALA A 266 0.93 1.04 -15.67
C ALA A 266 2.06 0.84 -14.66
N ILE A 267 1.72 0.37 -13.46
CA ILE A 267 2.69 0.16 -12.38
C ILE A 267 2.87 -1.33 -12.14
N LEU A 268 4.11 -1.81 -12.09
CA LEU A 268 4.40 -3.19 -11.73
C LEU A 268 4.20 -3.39 -10.22
N SER A 269 3.21 -4.19 -9.81
CA SER A 269 2.73 -4.25 -8.42
C SER A 269 3.78 -4.68 -7.39
N TRP A 270 4.84 -5.39 -7.81
CA TRP A 270 5.89 -5.84 -6.89
C TRP A 270 7.15 -4.98 -6.88
N LEU A 271 7.44 -4.16 -7.90
CA LEU A 271 8.60 -3.24 -7.91
C LEU A 271 8.20 -1.76 -7.77
N GLY A 272 6.94 -1.43 -8.05
CA GLY A 272 6.48 -0.05 -8.24
C GLY A 272 7.12 0.65 -9.43
N GLU A 273 7.70 -0.12 -10.35
CA GLU A 273 8.24 0.39 -11.59
C GLU A 273 7.11 0.96 -12.45
N VAL A 274 7.34 2.14 -13.00
CA VAL A 274 6.41 2.80 -13.91
C VAL A 274 6.76 2.38 -15.33
N ASP A 275 5.84 1.65 -15.95
CA ASP A 275 5.88 1.32 -17.36
C ASP A 275 4.79 2.11 -18.11
N HIS A 276 4.89 2.13 -19.42
CA HIS A 276 3.95 2.81 -20.30
C HIS A 276 3.49 1.88 -21.41
N GLN A 277 2.20 1.92 -21.70
CA GLN A 277 1.65 1.17 -22.81
C GLN A 277 1.84 1.91 -24.12
N PRO A 278 2.13 1.18 -25.22
CA PRO A 278 2.39 1.78 -26.51
C PRO A 278 1.27 2.74 -26.88
N CYS A 279 -0.01 2.33 -26.90
CA CYS A 279 -1.08 3.28 -27.19
C CYS A 279 -2.49 2.75 -26.88
N ASP A 280 -3.38 3.69 -26.58
CA ASP A 280 -4.83 3.59 -26.48
C ASP A 280 -5.42 4.60 -27.48
N SER A 281 -6.36 4.17 -28.32
CA SER A 281 -7.01 5.01 -29.33
C SER A 281 -8.52 4.93 -29.19
N SER A 282 -9.16 6.11 -29.21
CA SER A 282 -10.62 6.23 -29.25
C SER A 282 -11.20 5.96 -30.65
N ASP A 283 -10.34 5.82 -31.66
CA ASP A 283 -10.73 5.45 -33.02
C ASP A 283 -10.78 3.91 -33.15
N PRO A 284 -11.98 3.30 -33.29
CA PRO A 284 -12.11 1.85 -33.41
C PRO A 284 -11.50 1.29 -34.71
N SER A 285 -11.11 2.13 -35.66
CA SER A 285 -10.36 1.74 -36.86
C SER A 285 -8.84 1.71 -36.67
N ASP A 286 -8.33 2.15 -35.51
CA ASP A 286 -6.90 2.19 -35.22
C ASP A 286 -6.41 0.85 -34.64
N PHE A 287 -6.20 -0.11 -35.55
CA PHE A 287 -5.75 -1.47 -35.23
C PHE A 287 -4.40 -1.54 -34.49
N PHE A 288 -3.61 -0.47 -34.46
CA PHE A 288 -2.32 -0.45 -33.76
C PHE A 288 -2.46 -0.24 -32.24
N CYS A 289 -3.58 0.31 -31.78
CA CYS A 289 -3.74 0.82 -30.42
C CYS A 289 -4.97 0.26 -29.69
N HIS A 290 -5.49 -0.88 -30.16
CA HIS A 290 -6.75 -1.42 -29.66
C HIS A 290 -6.53 -2.55 -28.64
N ASN A 291 -6.81 -2.28 -27.36
CA ASN A 291 -7.14 -3.28 -26.33
C ASN A 291 -6.18 -4.48 -26.17
N TYR A 292 -4.92 -4.37 -26.57
CA TYR A 292 -3.97 -5.49 -26.48
C TYR A 292 -3.56 -5.85 -25.05
N TYR A 293 -3.68 -4.90 -24.12
CA TYR A 293 -3.13 -5.03 -22.79
C TYR A 293 -4.25 -5.16 -21.76
N HIS A 294 -4.12 -6.19 -20.92
CA HIS A 294 -5.01 -6.47 -19.82
C HIS A 294 -4.20 -6.41 -18.54
N TYR A 295 -4.57 -5.51 -17.63
CA TYR A 295 -3.90 -5.34 -16.34
C TYR A 295 -4.90 -5.33 -15.20
N GLY A 296 -4.41 -5.51 -13.98
CA GLY A 296 -5.20 -5.34 -12.77
C GLY A 296 -5.55 -3.88 -12.50
N VAL A 297 -6.27 -3.64 -11.42
CA VAL A 297 -6.58 -2.29 -10.96
C VAL A 297 -6.58 -2.20 -9.43
N VAL A 298 -6.03 -1.11 -8.92
CA VAL A 298 -6.17 -0.70 -7.51
C VAL A 298 -6.86 0.66 -7.51
N CYS A 299 -8.17 0.69 -7.28
CA CYS A 299 -8.92 1.93 -7.18
C CYS A 299 -8.62 2.64 -5.86
N VAL A 300 -8.72 3.97 -5.85
CA VAL A 300 -8.49 4.80 -4.66
C VAL A 300 -9.70 5.70 -4.40
N THR A 301 -9.93 6.05 -3.14
CA THR A 301 -10.95 7.05 -2.78
C THR A 301 -10.76 8.35 -3.59
N PRO A 302 -11.85 9.04 -3.96
CA PRO A 302 -11.81 10.27 -4.76
C PRO A 302 -10.81 11.31 -4.25
#